data_AF-A0A9N9T9D6-F1
#
_entry.id   AF-A0A9N9T9D6-F1
#
_cell.length_a   1.000
_cell.length_b   1.000
_cell.length_c   1.000
_cell.angle_alpha   90.00
_cell.angle_beta   90.00
_cell.angle_gamma   90.00
#
_symmetry.space_group_name_H-M   'P 1'
#
loop_
_entity.id
_entity.type
_entity.pdbx_description
1 polymer ?
#
loop_
_entity_poly.entity_id
_entity_poly.type
_entity_poly.pdbx_seq_one_letter_code
_entity_poly.pdbx_strand_id
1 'polypeptide(L)'
;MNIAFVVTLFVLVSLSVGEETEKCPPNEASYCTNPCHPIPTCQNRKPQRPSFSCGGLCIPRCECDITNGYIRNTVDNSCVKEKDCPKK
;
A
#
# COMPACT_ATOMS: atom_id res chain seq x y z
N MET A 1 18.62 38.76 -28.72
CA MET A 1 18.28 37.72 -27.73
C MET A 1 16.79 37.49 -27.81
N ASN A 2 16.38 36.35 -28.40
CA ASN A 2 15.02 36.16 -28.90
C ASN A 2 14.12 35.63 -27.79
N ILE A 3 13.21 36.47 -27.28
CA ILE A 3 12.33 36.17 -26.14
C ILE A 3 11.51 34.89 -26.38
N ALA A 4 11.17 34.61 -27.65
CA ALA A 4 10.45 33.41 -28.07
C ALA A 4 11.20 32.09 -27.76
N PHE A 5 12.54 32.09 -27.79
CA PHE A 5 13.36 30.91 -27.51
C PHE A 5 13.41 30.57 -26.01
N VAL A 6 13.35 31.59 -25.14
CA VAL A 6 13.36 31.41 -23.69
C VAL A 6 12.03 30.85 -23.20
N VAL A 7 10.92 31.31 -23.79
CA VAL A 7 9.57 30.84 -23.45
C VAL A 7 9.37 29.38 -23.86
N THR A 8 9.88 28.95 -25.02
CA THR A 8 9.75 27.56 -25.48
C THR A 8 10.52 26.57 -24.60
N LEU A 9 11.72 26.95 -24.14
CA LEU A 9 12.50 26.12 -23.21
C LEU A 9 11.82 25.98 -21.83
N PHE A 10 11.20 27.05 -21.32
CA PHE A 10 10.50 26.99 -20.03
C PHE A 10 9.24 26.12 -20.07
N VAL A 11 8.46 26.15 -21.16
CA VAL A 11 7.24 25.33 -21.30
C VAL A 11 7.57 23.83 -21.38
N LEU A 12 8.71 23.46 -21.97
CA LEU A 12 9.14 22.05 -22.03
C LEU A 12 9.57 21.50 -20.67
N VAL A 13 10.09 22.34 -19.77
CA VAL A 13 10.53 21.89 -18.42
C VAL A 13 9.35 21.73 -17.46
N SER A 14 8.23 22.43 -17.67
CA SER A 14 7.09 22.38 -16.74
C SER A 14 6.19 21.14 -16.88
N LEU A 15 6.33 20.32 -17.94
CA LEU A 15 5.39 19.24 -18.23
C LEU A 15 5.75 17.85 -17.67
N SER A 16 6.84 17.70 -16.92
CA SER A 16 7.28 16.38 -16.43
C SER A 16 7.07 16.13 -14.93
N VAL A 17 6.34 16.99 -14.21
CA VAL A 17 5.91 16.65 -12.83
C VAL A 17 4.65 15.79 -12.92
N GLY A 18 4.82 14.57 -13.43
CA GLY A 18 3.88 13.50 -13.18
C GLY A 18 3.99 13.16 -11.69
N GLU A 19 2.95 13.43 -10.93
CA GLU A 19 2.77 12.95 -9.57
C GLU A 19 2.99 11.42 -9.60
N GLU A 20 4.15 10.97 -9.11
CA GLU A 20 4.43 9.56 -8.92
C GLU A 20 3.54 9.12 -7.76
N THR A 21 2.26 8.86 -8.04
CA THR A 21 1.39 8.20 -7.08
C THR A 21 2.09 6.88 -6.78
N GLU A 22 2.68 6.76 -5.60
CA GLU A 22 3.32 5.55 -5.10
C GLU A 22 2.30 4.42 -5.18
N LYS A 23 2.28 3.70 -6.31
CA LYS A 23 1.32 2.63 -6.55
C LYS A 23 1.72 1.48 -5.65
N CYS A 24 0.75 0.96 -4.91
CA CYS A 24 0.99 -0.23 -4.11
C CYS A 24 1.49 -1.40 -4.99
N PRO A 25 2.33 -2.27 -4.42
CA PRO A 25 2.76 -3.50 -5.08
C PRO A 25 1.58 -4.35 -5.61
N PRO A 26 1.83 -5.29 -6.54
CA PRO A 26 0.80 -6.21 -6.99
C PRO A 26 0.10 -6.92 -5.83
N ASN A 27 -1.23 -7.07 -5.93
CA ASN A 27 -2.10 -7.66 -4.91
C ASN A 27 -2.15 -6.90 -3.58
N GLU A 28 -1.63 -5.67 -3.53
CA GLU A 28 -1.80 -4.73 -2.44
C GLU A 28 -2.66 -3.55 -2.87
N ALA A 29 -3.36 -2.97 -1.90
CA ALA A 29 -4.12 -1.73 -2.07
C ALA A 29 -3.80 -0.77 -0.92
N SER A 30 -3.99 0.52 -1.18
CA SER A 30 -3.79 1.55 -0.17
C SER A 30 -4.94 1.51 0.83
N TYR A 31 -4.64 1.13 2.06
CA TYR A 31 -5.59 1.11 3.15
C TYR A 31 -5.16 2.03 4.27
N CYS A 32 -6.15 2.58 4.96
CA CYS A 32 -5.96 3.19 6.26
C CYS A 32 -5.80 2.07 7.30
N THR A 33 -4.61 1.90 7.85
CA THR A 33 -4.35 0.92 8.91
C THR A 33 -4.09 1.58 10.25
N ASN A 34 -4.59 0.93 11.30
CA ASN A 34 -4.22 1.26 12.66
C ASN A 34 -3.21 0.20 13.14
N PRO A 35 -1.98 0.59 13.50
CA PRO A 35 -0.93 -0.36 13.87
C PRO A 35 -1.27 -1.20 15.11
N CYS A 36 -2.26 -0.77 15.91
CA CYS A 36 -2.78 -1.57 17.00
C CYS A 36 -3.67 -2.73 16.59
N HIS A 37 -4.23 -2.69 15.39
CA HIS A 37 -5.16 -3.69 14.90
C HIS A 37 -4.40 -4.64 13.98
N PRO A 38 -3.88 -5.76 14.51
CA PRO A 38 -3.13 -6.70 13.70
C PRO A 38 -4.04 -7.27 12.61
N ILE A 39 -3.48 -7.36 11.40
CA ILE A 39 -4.17 -7.85 10.21
C ILE A 39 -3.93 -9.37 10.11
N PRO A 40 -4.95 -10.16 9.73
CA PRO A 40 -4.77 -11.59 9.49
C PRO A 40 -3.63 -11.89 8.50
N THR A 41 -2.91 -12.98 8.76
CA THR A 41 -1.85 -13.51 7.89
C THR A 41 -2.07 -15.00 7.65
N CYS A 42 -1.37 -15.60 6.68
CA CYS A 42 -1.39 -17.05 6.47
C CYS A 42 -0.99 -17.81 7.74
N GLN A 43 0.01 -17.31 8.47
CA GLN A 43 0.55 -17.93 9.69
C GLN A 43 -0.35 -17.71 10.90
N ASN A 44 -1.07 -16.57 10.94
CA ASN A 44 -1.99 -16.20 12.00
C ASN A 44 -3.28 -15.60 11.43
N ARG A 45 -4.27 -16.45 11.15
CA ARG A 45 -5.57 -16.03 10.58
C ARG A 45 -6.47 -15.28 11.57
N LYS A 46 -6.20 -15.40 12.87
CA LYS A 46 -7.00 -14.77 13.94
C LYS A 46 -6.07 -14.10 14.95
N PRO A 47 -5.43 -12.99 14.57
CA PRO A 47 -4.55 -12.29 15.49
C PRO A 47 -5.37 -11.73 16.66
N GLN A 48 -4.82 -11.84 17.86
CA GLN A 48 -5.45 -11.25 19.05
C GLN A 48 -5.44 -9.73 18.92
N ARG A 49 -6.60 -9.12 19.12
CA ARG A 49 -6.70 -7.68 19.24
C ARG A 49 -6.31 -7.26 20.66
N PRO A 50 -5.64 -6.11 20.83
CA PRO A 50 -5.33 -5.58 22.16
C PRO A 50 -6.61 -5.35 22.97
N SER A 51 -6.51 -5.52 24.29
CA SER A 51 -7.61 -5.31 25.24
C SER A 51 -7.87 -3.84 25.57
N PHE A 52 -6.91 -2.97 25.28
CA PHE A 52 -7.03 -1.53 25.44
C PHE A 52 -7.62 -0.87 24.18
N SER A 53 -8.27 0.27 24.38
CA SER A 53 -8.75 1.07 23.25
C SER A 53 -7.57 1.65 22.50
N CYS A 54 -7.40 1.26 21.24
CA CYS A 54 -6.60 2.05 20.32
C CYS A 54 -7.48 3.13 19.73
N GLY A 55 -7.07 4.38 19.92
CA GLY A 55 -7.74 5.53 19.31
C GLY A 55 -7.84 5.39 17.78
N GLY A 56 -8.58 6.29 17.15
CA GLY A 56 -8.87 6.25 15.71
C GLY A 56 -7.69 6.60 14.78
N LEU A 57 -6.46 6.19 15.12
CA LEU A 57 -5.28 6.41 14.27
C LEU A 57 -5.48 5.72 12.93
N CYS A 58 -5.23 6.48 11.87
CA CYS A 58 -5.35 6.07 10.48
C CYS A 58 -4.05 6.40 9.78
N ILE A 59 -3.25 5.38 9.45
CA ILE A 59 -2.00 5.55 8.71
C ILE A 59 -2.19 4.92 7.34
N PRO A 60 -2.13 5.68 6.24
CA PRO A 60 -2.19 5.11 4.90
C PRO A 60 -0.97 4.21 4.66
N ARG A 61 -1.21 2.96 4.26
CA ARG A 61 -0.19 1.96 3.94
C ARG A 61 -0.67 1.03 2.83
N CYS A 62 0.27 0.47 2.07
CA CYS A 62 -0.03 -0.65 1.20
C CYS A 62 -0.17 -1.93 2.01
N GLU A 63 -1.34 -2.55 1.92
CA GLU A 63 -1.61 -3.85 2.52
C GLU A 63 -2.21 -4.79 1.50
N CYS A 64 -2.11 -6.10 1.74
CA CYS A 64 -2.75 -7.08 0.88
C CYS A 64 -4.23 -6.75 0.67
N ASP A 65 -4.67 -6.84 -0.58
CA ASP A 65 -6.03 -6.50 -0.99
C ASP A 65 -7.03 -7.52 -0.43
N ILE A 66 -7.50 -7.24 0.78
CA ILE A 66 -8.48 -8.06 1.49
C ILE A 66 -9.83 -8.07 0.77
N THR A 67 -10.15 -7.04 -0.01
CA THR A 67 -11.40 -6.96 -0.79
C THR A 67 -11.41 -8.00 -1.90
N ASN A 68 -10.23 -8.28 -2.49
CA ASN A 68 -10.02 -9.36 -3.45
C ASN A 68 -9.58 -10.69 -2.80
N GLY A 69 -9.60 -10.79 -1.47
CA GLY A 69 -9.31 -12.01 -0.72
C GLY A 69 -7.82 -12.36 -0.62
N TYR A 70 -6.93 -11.39 -0.78
CA TYR A 70 -5.50 -11.55 -0.54
C TYR A 70 -5.17 -11.40 0.94
N ILE A 71 -4.24 -12.23 1.41
CA ILE A 71 -3.73 -12.27 2.77
C ILE A 71 -2.21 -12.40 2.73
N ARG A 72 -1.53 -11.81 3.73
CA ARG A 72 -0.08 -11.78 3.75
C ARG A 72 0.50 -13.12 4.21
N ASN A 73 1.41 -13.67 3.41
CA ASN A 73 2.31 -14.74 3.81
C ASN A 73 3.55 -14.12 4.46
N THR A 74 3.74 -14.30 5.77
CA THR A 74 4.87 -13.69 6.49
C THR A 74 6.21 -14.40 6.24
N VAL A 75 6.21 -15.54 5.53
CA VAL A 75 7.45 -16.28 5.21
C VAL A 75 8.23 -15.59 4.11
N ASP A 76 7.54 -15.15 3.05
CA ASP A 76 8.13 -14.50 1.87
C ASP A 76 7.63 -13.06 1.66
N ASN A 77 6.78 -12.57 2.58
CA ASN A 77 6.13 -11.27 2.54
C ASN A 77 5.21 -11.03 1.33
N SER A 78 4.76 -12.09 0.67
CA SER A 78 3.86 -12.01 -0.49
C SER A 78 2.37 -11.92 -0.09
N CYS A 79 1.58 -11.25 -0.92
CA CYS A 79 0.13 -11.26 -0.84
C CYS A 79 -0.43 -12.36 -1.74
N VAL A 80 -1.01 -13.39 -1.13
CA VAL A 80 -1.56 -14.58 -1.80
C VAL A 80 -3.03 -14.74 -1.44
N LYS A 81 -3.80 -15.50 -2.23
CA LYS A 81 -5.17 -15.84 -1.82
C LYS A 81 -5.11 -16.77 -0.61
N GLU A 82 -6.09 -16.67 0.28
CA GLU A 82 -6.12 -17.49 1.51
C GLU A 82 -6.01 -19.01 1.26
N LYS A 83 -6.55 -19.49 0.13
CA LYS A 83 -6.45 -20.89 -0.31
C LYS A 83 -5.04 -21.33 -0.73
N ASP A 84 -4.21 -20.37 -1.11
CA ASP A 84 -2.85 -20.58 -1.62
C ASP A 84 -1.80 -20.36 -0.51
N CYS A 85 -2.24 -20.09 0.73
CA CYS A 85 -1.36 -20.02 1.89
C CYS A 85 -0.56 -21.33 2.04
N PRO A 86 0.74 -21.24 2.41
CA PRO A 86 1.54 -22.42 2.66
C PRO A 86 0.93 -23.26 3.78
N LYS A 87 0.96 -24.59 3.59
CA LYS A 87 0.56 -25.52 4.66
C LYS A 87 1.57 -25.42 5.80
N LYS A 88 1.06 -25.44 7.03
CA LYS A 88 1.88 -25.50 8.25
C LYS A 88 2.69 -26.78 8.31
#